data_AF-A0A5C6MFL2-F1
#
_entry.id   AF-A0A5C6MFL2-F1
#
_cell.length_a   1.000
_cell.length_b   1.000
_cell.length_c   1.000
_cell.angle_alpha   90.00
_cell.angle_beta   90.00
_cell.angle_gamma   90.00
#
_symmetry.space_group_name_H-M   'P 1'
#
loop_
_entity.id
_entity.type
_entity.pdbx_description
1 polymer ?
#
loop_
_entity_poly.entity_id
_entity_poly.type
_entity_poly.pdbx_seq_one_letter_code
_entity_poly.pdbx_strand_id
1 'polypeptide(L)'
;MEMHWCLKILLVCLMIMMKRANSKVSLQGPNVPVLHFQNFCTNSTVVRTRHACHSCGITMLKSCPLGYRQTPRSTSQDCRFYIRTASLKLPINGCSFECYRQVEVKSCCPGFWGPDCVG
;
A
#
# COMPACT_ATOMS: atom_id res chain seq x y z
N MET A 1 27.11 -3.99 40.41
CA MET A 1 27.26 -2.62 39.88
C MET A 1 27.00 -2.58 38.36
N GLU A 2 26.08 -3.40 37.85
CA GLU A 2 25.85 -3.62 36.41
C GLU A 2 24.63 -2.83 35.85
N MET A 3 23.73 -2.37 36.71
CA MET A 3 22.50 -1.66 36.32
C MET A 3 22.76 -0.23 35.82
N HIS A 4 23.86 0.38 36.25
CA HIS A 4 24.21 1.75 35.86
C HIS A 4 24.73 1.84 34.41
N TRP A 5 25.36 0.76 33.92
CA TRP A 5 25.87 0.69 32.55
C TRP A 5 24.74 0.66 31.52
N CYS A 6 23.68 -0.08 31.76
CA CYS A 6 22.51 -0.12 30.87
C CYS A 6 21.82 1.25 30.75
N LEU A 7 21.63 1.96 31.87
CA LEU A 7 21.00 3.28 31.87
C LEU A 7 21.87 4.31 31.14
N LYS A 8 23.20 4.28 31.35
CA LYS A 8 24.14 5.15 30.63
C LYS A 8 24.15 4.86 29.12
N ILE A 9 24.12 3.60 28.72
CA ILE A 9 24.06 3.19 27.30
C ILE A 9 22.75 3.66 26.66
N LEU A 10 21.61 3.49 27.32
CA LEU A 10 20.31 3.99 26.84
C LEU A 10 20.30 5.51 26.63
N LEU A 11 20.86 6.27 27.57
CA LEU A 11 20.96 7.73 27.46
C LEU A 11 21.88 8.16 26.31
N VAL A 12 23.02 7.49 26.12
CA VAL A 12 23.92 7.75 24.98
C VAL A 12 23.23 7.44 23.64
N CYS A 13 22.49 6.33 23.54
CA CYS A 13 21.70 6.00 22.35
C CYS A 13 20.65 7.07 22.04
N LEU A 14 19.92 7.57 23.04
CA LEU A 14 18.94 8.64 22.86
C LEU A 14 19.57 9.93 22.33
N MET A 15 20.75 10.31 22.83
CA MET A 15 21.45 11.54 22.40
C MET A 15 21.99 11.45 20.96
N ILE A 16 22.33 10.25 20.47
CA ILE A 16 22.78 10.01 19.09
C ILE A 16 21.62 10.16 18.10
N MET A 17 20.41 9.73 18.46
CA MET A 17 19.23 9.83 17.59
C MET A 17 18.72 11.28 17.43
N MET A 18 19.08 12.19 18.33
CA MET A 18 18.64 13.61 18.31
C MET A 18 19.60 14.54 17.55
N LYS A 19 20.75 14.05 17.05
CA LYS A 19 21.72 14.86 16.28
C LYS A 19 21.66 14.55 14.77
N ARG A 20 20.56 14.89 14.10
CA ARG A 20 20.60 15.30 12.68
C ARG A 20 19.28 15.88 12.19
N ALA A 21 19.20 17.21 12.18
CA ALA A 21 18.45 17.97 11.18
C ALA A 21 18.90 19.43 11.23
N ASN A 22 19.94 19.79 10.48
CA ASN A 22 20.13 21.18 10.08
C ASN A 22 20.44 21.25 8.59
N SER A 23 19.64 22.09 7.94
CA SER A 23 19.79 22.81 6.67
C SER A 23 20.11 22.04 5.39
N LYS A 24 19.09 21.99 4.52
CA LYS A 24 19.28 22.26 3.09
C LYS A 24 18.64 23.61 2.78
N VAL A 25 19.44 24.66 2.74
CA VAL A 25 19.10 25.87 1.97
C VAL A 25 19.23 25.47 0.50
N SER A 26 18.09 25.38 -0.19
CA SER A 26 18.04 25.30 -1.64
C SER A 26 18.01 26.73 -2.17
N LEU A 27 19.03 27.10 -2.94
CA LEU A 27 19.01 28.31 -3.75
C LEU A 27 17.98 28.11 -4.87
N GLN A 28 16.74 28.50 -4.65
CA GLN A 28 15.79 28.72 -5.75
C GLN A 28 15.88 30.21 -6.12
N GLY A 29 16.37 30.46 -7.35
CA GLY A 29 16.29 31.76 -8.00
C GLY A 29 14.84 32.24 -8.17
N PRO A 30 14.62 33.42 -8.78
CA PRO A 30 13.30 34.02 -8.90
C PRO A 30 12.32 33.02 -9.55
N ASN A 31 11.24 32.73 -8.82
CA ASN A 31 10.11 31.94 -9.29
C ASN A 31 9.46 32.68 -10.48
N VAL A 32 9.94 32.40 -11.69
CA VAL A 32 9.18 32.70 -12.90
C VAL A 32 8.05 31.67 -12.92
N PRO A 33 6.77 32.06 -12.89
CA PRO A 33 5.68 31.11 -13.07
C PRO A 33 5.76 30.60 -14.51
N VAL A 34 6.43 29.45 -14.68
CA VAL A 34 6.30 28.67 -15.90
C VAL A 34 4.85 28.19 -15.90
N LEU A 35 4.00 28.83 -16.70
CA LEU A 35 2.64 28.36 -16.98
C LEU A 35 2.77 27.07 -17.78
N HIS A 36 3.07 25.99 -17.08
CA HIS A 36 3.03 24.64 -17.64
C HIS A 36 1.55 24.32 -17.80
N PHE A 37 1.04 24.48 -19.02
CA PHE A 37 -0.27 23.99 -19.42
C PHE A 37 -0.24 22.45 -19.38
N GLN A 38 -0.22 21.86 -18.19
CA GLN A 38 -0.36 20.41 -18.02
C GLN A 38 -1.82 20.06 -18.24
N ASN A 39 -2.13 19.51 -19.41
CA ASN A 39 -3.44 18.98 -19.74
C ASN A 39 -3.77 17.69 -18.96
N PHE A 40 -2.76 17.01 -18.42
CA PHE A 40 -2.91 15.80 -17.61
C PHE A 40 -2.59 16.03 -16.14
N CYS A 41 -3.51 15.59 -15.28
CA CYS A 41 -3.39 15.52 -13.84
C CYS A 41 -3.18 14.07 -13.41
N THR A 42 -2.31 13.84 -12.41
CA THR A 42 -2.21 12.53 -11.77
C THR A 42 -3.25 12.45 -10.66
N ASN A 43 -4.24 11.56 -10.83
CA ASN A 43 -5.21 11.24 -9.80
C ASN A 43 -4.84 9.91 -9.15
N SER A 44 -4.98 9.81 -7.82
CA SER A 44 -4.80 8.54 -7.13
C SER A 44 -6.13 7.80 -7.04
N THR A 45 -6.13 6.52 -7.40
CA THR A 45 -7.30 5.64 -7.32
C THR A 45 -6.94 4.38 -6.54
N VAL A 46 -7.89 3.83 -5.80
CA VAL A 46 -7.70 2.56 -5.06
C VAL A 46 -8.30 1.41 -5.85
N VAL A 47 -7.46 0.48 -6.28
CA VAL A 47 -7.90 -0.77 -6.89
C VAL A 47 -8.02 -1.83 -5.80
N ARG A 48 -9.18 -2.48 -5.73
CA ARG A 48 -9.47 -3.55 -4.77
C ARG A 48 -9.65 -4.87 -5.51
N THR A 49 -9.20 -5.96 -4.91
CA THR A 49 -9.37 -7.32 -5.42
C THR A 49 -9.55 -8.27 -4.26
N ARG A 50 -10.16 -9.43 -4.51
CA ARG A 50 -10.37 -10.45 -3.48
C ARG A 50 -9.39 -11.59 -3.69
N HIS A 51 -8.73 -12.00 -2.62
CA HIS A 51 -7.85 -13.16 -2.65
C HIS A 51 -8.67 -14.44 -2.90
N ALA A 52 -8.09 -15.40 -3.63
CA ALA A 52 -8.73 -16.69 -3.88
C ALA A 52 -9.16 -17.39 -2.59
N CYS A 53 -10.31 -18.07 -2.65
CA CYS A 53 -10.85 -18.82 -1.52
C CYS A 53 -9.91 -19.94 -1.08
N HIS A 54 -9.66 -20.04 0.22
CA HIS A 54 -8.72 -21.01 0.79
C HIS A 54 -9.22 -21.51 2.14
N SER A 55 -8.55 -22.51 2.71
CA SER A 55 -8.86 -22.96 4.07
C SER A 55 -8.64 -21.85 5.08
N CYS A 56 -9.62 -21.60 5.96
CA CYS A 56 -9.51 -20.58 7.00
C CYS A 56 -8.31 -20.78 7.93
N GLY A 57 -7.88 -22.03 8.14
CA GLY A 57 -6.72 -22.35 8.99
C GLY A 57 -5.38 -21.83 8.45
N ILE A 58 -5.28 -21.56 7.14
CA ILE A 58 -4.05 -21.06 6.52
C ILE A 58 -4.13 -19.57 6.16
N THR A 59 -5.15 -18.86 6.62
CA THR A 59 -5.37 -17.44 6.28
C THR A 59 -4.14 -16.58 6.60
N MET A 60 -3.52 -16.81 7.76
CA MET A 60 -2.34 -16.05 8.21
C MET A 60 -1.08 -16.30 7.36
N LEU A 61 -1.06 -17.38 6.57
CA LEU A 61 0.04 -17.73 5.67
C LEU A 61 -0.19 -17.21 4.23
N LYS A 62 -1.38 -16.66 3.94
CA LYS A 62 -1.69 -16.09 2.63
C LYS A 62 -1.33 -14.62 2.61
N SER A 63 -0.89 -14.15 1.44
CA SER A 63 -0.49 -12.77 1.22
C SER A 63 -1.11 -12.24 -0.07
N CYS A 64 -1.29 -10.92 -0.13
CA CYS A 64 -1.74 -10.27 -1.34
C CYS A 64 -0.68 -10.37 -2.46
N PRO A 65 -1.10 -10.25 -3.74
CA PRO A 65 -0.18 -10.13 -4.86
C PRO A 65 0.79 -8.94 -4.70
N LEU A 66 1.90 -8.98 -5.44
CA LEU A 66 2.89 -7.90 -5.44
C LEU A 66 2.24 -6.53 -5.68
N GLY A 67 2.61 -5.55 -4.85
CA GLY A 67 2.07 -4.19 -4.91
C GLY A 67 0.69 -4.00 -4.26
N TYR A 68 0.05 -5.06 -3.76
CA TYR A 68 -1.19 -4.99 -2.99
C TYR A 68 -0.93 -5.18 -1.50
N ARG A 69 -1.79 -4.58 -0.68
CA ARG A 69 -1.83 -4.73 0.78
C ARG A 69 -3.17 -5.31 1.20
N GLN A 70 -3.19 -6.07 2.28
CA GLN A 70 -4.44 -6.62 2.81
C GLN A 70 -5.29 -5.50 3.42
N THR A 71 -6.57 -5.44 3.06
CA THR A 71 -7.53 -4.55 3.71
C THR A 71 -7.76 -5.03 5.14
N PRO A 72 -7.58 -4.18 6.17
CA PRO A 72 -7.86 -4.54 7.55
C PRO A 72 -9.31 -5.02 7.73
N ARG A 73 -9.50 -6.09 8.51
CA ARG A 73 -10.84 -6.64 8.84
C ARG A 73 -11.69 -7.03 7.61
N SER A 74 -11.06 -7.37 6.50
CA SER A 74 -11.74 -7.82 5.27
C SER A 74 -11.89 -9.34 5.15
N THR A 75 -11.36 -10.11 6.10
CA THR A 75 -11.48 -11.57 6.11
C THR A 75 -12.93 -11.99 6.33
N SER A 76 -13.40 -12.91 5.49
CA SER A 76 -14.79 -13.35 5.41
C SER A 76 -14.85 -14.84 5.07
N GLN A 77 -15.91 -15.51 5.54
CA GLN A 77 -16.17 -16.94 5.33
C GLN A 77 -17.26 -17.21 4.27
N ASP A 78 -17.42 -16.28 3.34
CA ASP A 78 -18.49 -16.25 2.34
C ASP A 78 -18.14 -16.96 1.04
N CYS A 79 -17.11 -17.81 1.06
CA CYS A 79 -16.62 -18.50 -0.12
C CYS A 79 -16.47 -20.01 0.11
N ARG A 80 -16.45 -20.78 -0.98
CA ARG A 80 -16.16 -22.22 -0.96
C ARG A 80 -14.95 -22.53 -1.83
N PHE A 81 -14.05 -23.37 -1.32
CA PHE A 81 -12.95 -23.93 -2.09
C PHE A 81 -13.18 -25.43 -2.29
N TYR A 82 -12.51 -26.03 -3.26
CA TYR A 82 -12.74 -27.42 -3.62
C TYR A 82 -11.50 -28.26 -3.35
N ILE A 83 -11.69 -29.35 -2.64
CA ILE A 83 -10.68 -30.41 -2.50
C ILE A 83 -10.98 -31.51 -3.50
N ARG A 84 -9.94 -32.06 -4.12
CA ARG A 84 -10.05 -33.21 -5.02
C ARG A 84 -9.59 -34.45 -4.28
N THR A 85 -10.44 -35.48 -4.26
CA THR A 85 -10.06 -36.84 -3.89
C THR A 85 -10.01 -37.70 -5.16
N ALA A 86 -9.65 -38.98 -5.04
CA ALA A 86 -9.56 -39.90 -6.17
C ALA A 86 -10.88 -40.04 -6.97
N SER A 87 -12.02 -39.72 -6.35
CA SER A 87 -13.34 -40.01 -6.92
C SER A 87 -14.28 -38.80 -6.93
N LEU A 88 -13.98 -37.74 -6.16
CA LEU A 88 -14.93 -36.65 -5.90
C LEU A 88 -14.23 -35.28 -5.83
N LYS A 89 -14.98 -34.23 -6.17
CA LYS A 89 -14.60 -32.83 -5.94
C LYS A 89 -15.55 -32.24 -4.89
N LEU A 90 -15.07 -32.08 -3.66
CA LEU A 90 -15.92 -31.71 -2.52
C LEU A 90 -15.82 -30.20 -2.23
N PRO A 91 -16.94 -29.46 -2.18
CA PRO A 91 -16.93 -28.05 -1.77
C PRO A 91 -16.81 -27.91 -0.25
N ILE A 92 -15.85 -27.14 0.21
CA ILE A 92 -15.59 -26.85 1.63
C ILE A 92 -15.70 -25.34 1.88
N ASN A 93 -16.30 -24.96 3.00
CA ASN A 93 -16.34 -23.55 3.41
C ASN A 93 -14.90 -23.03 3.61
N GLY A 94 -14.61 -21.89 2.98
CA GLY A 94 -13.31 -21.28 3.02
C GLY A 94 -13.36 -19.83 3.48
N CYS A 95 -12.18 -19.26 3.60
CA CYS A 95 -11.97 -17.86 3.87
C CYS A 95 -11.44 -17.14 2.63
N SER A 96 -11.79 -15.87 2.51
CA SER A 96 -11.19 -14.93 1.57
C SER A 96 -11.03 -13.58 2.25
N PHE A 97 -10.13 -12.76 1.73
CA PHE A 97 -9.90 -11.41 2.23
C PHE A 97 -9.66 -10.47 1.06
N GLU A 98 -9.83 -9.18 1.31
CA GLU A 98 -9.65 -8.15 0.30
C GLU A 98 -8.22 -7.62 0.33
N CYS A 99 -7.70 -7.34 -0.86
CA CYS A 99 -6.42 -6.73 -1.13
C CYS A 99 -6.65 -5.41 -1.87
N TYR A 100 -5.94 -4.35 -1.48
CA TYR A 100 -6.02 -3.05 -2.12
C TYR A 100 -4.65 -2.54 -2.56
N ARG A 101 -4.60 -1.73 -3.62
CA ARG A 101 -3.44 -0.94 -4.00
C ARG A 101 -3.85 0.46 -4.41
N GLN A 102 -3.00 1.43 -4.15
CA GLN A 102 -3.15 2.76 -4.74
C GLN A 102 -2.43 2.77 -6.09
N VAL A 103 -3.11 3.27 -7.12
CA VAL A 103 -2.55 3.47 -8.45
C VAL A 103 -2.70 4.93 -8.83
N GLU A 104 -1.68 5.46 -9.47
CA GLU A 104 -1.72 6.77 -10.10
C GLU A 104 -2.25 6.61 -11.51
N VAL A 105 -3.35 7.30 -11.81
CA VAL A 105 -3.98 7.35 -13.12
C VAL A 105 -3.79 8.75 -13.64
N LYS A 106 -3.12 8.89 -14.79
CA LYS A 106 -3.15 10.14 -15.54
C LYS A 106 -4.54 10.31 -16.12
N SER A 107 -5.17 11.44 -15.81
CA SER A 107 -6.45 11.84 -16.38
C SER A 107 -6.37 13.31 -16.79
N CYS A 108 -7.33 13.78 -17.59
CA CYS A 108 -7.34 15.19 -17.98
C CYS A 108 -7.77 16.05 -16.80
N CYS A 109 -7.07 17.17 -16.61
CA CYS A 109 -7.43 18.13 -15.59
C CYS A 109 -8.79 18.78 -15.93
N PRO A 110 -9.60 19.18 -14.94
CA PRO A 110 -10.82 19.92 -15.20
C PRO A 110 -10.54 21.17 -16.06
N GLY A 111 -11.28 21.32 -17.17
CA GLY A 111 -11.06 22.43 -18.12
C GLY A 111 -10.30 22.07 -19.39
N PHE A 112 -9.77 20.84 -19.49
CA PHE A 112 -9.04 20.35 -20.66
C PHE A 112 -9.80 19.24 -21.39
N TRP A 113 -9.99 19.42 -22.70
CA TRP A 113 -10.73 18.53 -23.60
C TRP A 113 -10.10 18.58 -25.00
N GLY A 114 -9.98 17.46 -25.72
CA GLY A 114 -9.39 17.40 -27.07
C GLY A 114 -8.89 16.00 -27.43
N PRO A 115 -8.37 15.72 -28.65
CA PRO A 115 -7.93 14.38 -29.10
C PRO A 115 -6.89 13.70 -28.20
N ASP A 116 -6.05 14.49 -27.51
CA ASP A 116 -5.10 13.99 -26.50
C ASP A 116 -5.76 13.78 -25.11
N CYS A 117 -7.00 14.20 -24.96
CA CYS A 117 -7.82 14.23 -23.75
C CYS A 117 -9.28 13.84 -24.10
N VAL A 118 -9.49 12.61 -24.60
CA VAL A 118 -10.82 12.15 -25.07
C VAL A 118 -11.35 11.04 -24.18
N GLY A 119 -12.55 11.32 -23.63
CA GLY A 119 -13.78 10.52 -23.73
C GLY A 119 -13.67 9.01 -23.70
#